data_AF-A0A1F5B4G7-F1
#
_entry.id   AF-A0A1F5B4G7-F1
#
_cell.length_a   1.000
_cell.length_b   1.000
_cell.length_c   1.000
_cell.angle_alpha   90.00
_cell.angle_beta   90.00
_cell.angle_gamma   90.00
#
_symmetry.space_group_name_H-M   'P 1'
#
loop_
_entity.id
_entity.type
_entity.pdbx_description
1 polymer ?
#
loop_
_entity_poly.entity_id
_entity_poly.type
_entity_poly.pdbx_seq_one_letter_code
_entity_poly.pdbx_strand_id
1 'polypeptide(L)' 'MQVRHNITLDEDVSRELESVAEELGEKKSAIIEKALETYFDLLDLRLAKKRLADLEKGRDRVLDAETVWKKLGI' A
#
# COMPACT_ATOMS: atom_id res chain seq x y z
N MET A 1 9.80 5.52 -13.65
CA MET A 1 10.31 4.23 -14.17
C MET A 1 9.25 3.17 -13.90
N GLN A 2 8.95 2.29 -14.84
CA GLN A 2 8.04 1.16 -14.63
C GLN A 2 8.83 -0.13 -14.44
N VAL A 3 8.44 -0.95 -13.47
CA VAL A 3 9.05 -2.25 -13.18
C VAL A 3 8.07 -3.35 -13.56
N ARG A 4 8.55 -4.36 -14.29
CA ARG A 4 7.70 -5.49 -14.69
C ARG A 4 7.64 -6.52 -13.58
N HIS A 5 6.43 -6.91 -13.20
CA HIS A 5 6.18 -8.02 -12.29
C HIS A 5 5.43 -9.14 -13.03
N ASN A 6 5.80 -10.38 -12.74
CA ASN A 6 5.03 -11.56 -13.12
C ASN A 6 4.24 -12.00 -11.89
N ILE A 7 2.92 -12.11 -12.01
CA ILE A 7 2.03 -12.52 -10.92
C ILE A 7 1.16 -13.69 -11.40
N THR A 8 0.75 -14.53 -10.45
CA THR A 8 -0.26 -15.57 -10.68
C THR A 8 -1.54 -15.14 -10.01
N LEU A 9 -2.65 -15.22 -10.75
CA LEU A 9 -3.99 -14.92 -10.26
C LEU A 9 -4.84 -16.17 -10.35
N ASP A 10 -5.85 -16.25 -9.49
CA ASP A 10 -6.93 -17.22 -9.65
C ASP A 10 -7.61 -17.04 -11.02
N GLU A 11 -8.09 -18.13 -11.60
CA GLU A 11 -8.67 -18.11 -12.95
C GLU A 11 -9.90 -17.21 -13.03
N ASP A 12 -10.79 -17.25 -12.04
CA ASP A 12 -12.01 -16.46 -12.05
C ASP A 12 -11.70 -14.97 -11.92
N VAL A 13 -10.76 -14.62 -11.04
CA VAL A 13 -10.27 -13.24 -10.87
C VAL A 13 -9.61 -12.74 -12.15
N SER A 14 -8.84 -13.59 -12.84
CA SER A 14 -8.21 -13.23 -14.11
C SER A 14 -9.25 -12.97 -15.21
N ARG A 15 -10.33 -13.74 -15.27
CA ARG A 15 -11.42 -13.55 -16.23
C ARG A 15 -12.21 -12.26 -15.96
N GLU A 16 -12.49 -11.98 -14.69
CA GLU A 16 -13.16 -10.73 -14.30
C GLU A 16 -12.29 -9.51 -14.63
N LEU A 17 -10.99 -9.56 -14.34
CA LEU A 17 -10.05 -8.50 -14.71
C LEU A 17 -10.02 -8.25 -16.23
N GLU A 18 -10.06 -9.31 -17.05
CA GLU A 18 -10.15 -9.18 -18.50
C GLU A 18 -11.45 -8.49 -18.92
N SER A 19 -12.59 -8.97 -18.43
CA SER A 19 -13.91 -8.41 -18.76
C SER A 19 -14.00 -6.92 -18.43
N VAL A 20 -13.55 -6.54 -17.23
CA VAL A 20 -13.59 -5.15 -16.78
C VAL A 20 -12.61 -4.29 -17.58
N ALA A 21 -11.42 -4.81 -17.92
CA ALA A 21 -10.45 -4.10 -18.74
C ALA A 21 -11.00 -3.82 -20.15
N GLU A 22 -11.64 -4.80 -20.77
CA GLU A 22 -12.27 -4.68 -22.09
C GLU A 22 -13.41 -3.66 -22.08
N GLU A 23 -14.33 -3.76 -21.10
CA GLU A 23 -15.50 -2.89 -21.00
C GLU A 23 -15.10 -1.41 -20.78
N LEU A 24 -14.06 -1.18 -19.97
CA LEU A 24 -13.56 0.17 -19.68
C LEU A 24 -12.56 0.69 -20.73
N GLY A 25 -12.10 -0.16 -21.66
CA GLY A 25 -11.03 0.18 -22.59
C GLY A 25 -9.69 0.48 -21.92
N GLU A 26 -9.45 -0.09 -20.72
CA GLU A 26 -8.23 0.11 -19.95
C GLU A 26 -7.28 -1.08 -20.05
N LYS A 27 -5.98 -0.86 -19.79
CA LYS A 27 -5.03 -1.98 -19.69
C LYS A 27 -5.21 -2.68 -18.35
N LYS A 28 -5.24 -4.02 -18.35
CA LYS A 28 -5.22 -4.85 -17.13
C LYS A 28 -4.16 -4.39 -16.11
N SER A 29 -2.96 -4.05 -16.57
CA SER A 29 -1.88 -3.57 -15.70
C SER A 29 -2.21 -2.25 -14.99
N ALA A 30 -2.95 -1.35 -15.64
CA ALA A 30 -3.36 -0.08 -15.02
C ALA A 30 -4.43 -0.30 -13.94
N ILE A 31 -5.34 -1.23 -14.17
CA ILE A 31 -6.34 -1.63 -13.17
C ILE A 31 -5.66 -2.28 -11.97
N ILE A 32 -4.72 -3.20 -12.19
CA ILE A 32 -3.93 -3.83 -11.12
C ILE A 32 -3.16 -2.77 -10.32
N GLU A 33 -2.52 -1.81 -10.99
CA GLU A 33 -1.78 -0.73 -10.35
C GLU A 33 -2.69 0.11 -9.43
N LYS A 34 -3.82 0.60 -9.95
CA LYS A 34 -4.82 1.35 -9.16
C LYS A 34 -5.37 0.55 -7.98
N ALA A 35 -5.62 -0.75 -8.16
CA ALA A 35 -6.12 -1.62 -7.10
C ALA A 35 -5.07 -1.81 -5.99
N LEU A 36 -3.80 -1.97 -6.36
CA LEU A 36 -2.69 -2.07 -5.40
C LEU A 36 -2.50 -0.76 -4.63
N GLU A 37 -2.51 0.39 -5.30
CA GLU A 37 -2.43 1.71 -4.65
C GLU A 37 -3.55 1.88 -3.62
N THR A 38 -4.78 1.60 -4.02
CA THR A 38 -5.95 1.67 -3.13
C THR A 38 -5.81 0.74 -1.92
N TYR A 39 -5.30 -0.48 -2.14
CA TYR A 39 -5.08 -1.43 -1.06
C TYR A 39 -3.95 -0.99 -0.13
N PHE A 40 -2.89 -0.39 -0.66
CA PHE A 40 -1.80 0.17 0.14
C PHE A 40 -2.27 1.31 1.03
N ASP A 41 -3.12 2.21 0.55
CA ASP A 41 -3.72 3.26 1.39
C ASP A 41 -4.50 2.67 2.58
N LEU A 42 -5.25 1.59 2.35
CA LEU A 42 -5.96 0.88 3.41
C LEU A 42 -4.99 0.24 4.42
N LEU A 43 -3.91 -0.37 3.92
CA LEU A 43 -2.89 -0.98 4.78
C LEU A 43 -2.15 0.07 5.60
N ASP A 44 -1.84 1.23 5.04
CA ASP A 44 -1.22 2.34 5.73
C ASP A 44 -2.08 2.83 6.90
N LEU A 45 -3.39 2.97 6.67
CA LEU A 45 -4.32 3.29 7.75
C LEU A 45 -4.32 2.22 8.86
N ARG A 46 -4.32 0.93 8.50
CA ARG A 46 -4.24 -0.16 9.48
C ARG A 46 -2.95 -0.11 10.28
N LEU A 47 -1.83 0.17 9.63
CA LEU A 47 -0.52 0.27 10.27
C LEU A 47 -0.45 1.48 11.20
N ALA A 48 -0.99 2.63 10.78
CA ALA A 48 -1.08 3.83 11.60
C ALA A 48 -1.90 3.57 12.88
N LYS A 49 -3.06 2.92 12.75
CA LYS A 49 -3.89 2.53 13.91
C LYS A 49 -3.16 1.59 14.86
N LYS A 50 -2.41 0.62 14.33
CA LYS A 50 -1.58 -0.27 15.14
C LYS A 50 -0.53 0.50 15.94
N ARG A 51 0.22 1.40 15.28
CA ARG A 51 1.25 2.25 15.91
C ARG A 51 0.64 3.12 17.01
N LEU A 52 -0.54 3.70 16.76
CA LEU A 52 -1.26 4.49 17.77
C LEU A 52 -1.63 3.65 18.99
N ALA A 53 -2.18 2.44 18.78
CA ALA A 53 -2.53 1.54 19.88
C ALA A 53 -1.29 1.05 20.66
N ASP A 54 -0.15 0.90 20.00
CA ASP A 54 1.12 0.56 20.65
C ASP A 54 1.63 1.71 21.52
N LEU A 55 1.51 2.96 21.05
CA LEU A 55 1.81 4.16 21.82
C LEU A 55 0.91 4.28 23.06
N GLU A 56 -0.41 4.10 22.91
CA GLU A 56 -1.38 4.14 24.01
C GLU A 56 -1.11 3.07 25.08
N LYS A 57 -0.62 1.90 24.67
CA LYS A 57 -0.24 0.80 25.57
C LYS A 57 1.16 0.93 26.15
N GLY A 58 1.88 2.01 25.85
CA GLY A 58 3.26 2.23 26.28
C GLY A 58 4.28 1.27 25.65
N ARG A 59 3.91 0.58 24.56
CA ARG A 59 4.81 -0.28 23.77
C ARG A 59 5.59 0.48 22.71
N ASP A 60 5.23 1.74 22.47
CA ASP A 60 5.93 2.68 21.62
C ASP A 60 6.04 4.05 22.32
N ARG A 61 6.82 4.98 21.76
CA ARG A 61 7.06 6.30 22.34
C ARG A 61 7.11 7.41 21.30
N VAL A 62 6.69 8.60 21.72
CA VAL A 62 6.95 9.82 20.95
C VAL A 62 8.42 10.20 21.11
N LEU A 63 9.05 10.59 20.01
CA LEU A 63 10.41 11.10 19.99
C LEU A 63 10.38 12.59 19.71
N ASP A 64 11.24 13.33 20.40
CA ASP A 64 11.47 14.75 20.13
C ASP A 64 12.17 14.94 18.78
N ALA A 65 11.62 15.83 17.94
CA ALA A 65 12.09 16.03 16.57
C ALA A 65 13.53 16.55 16.51
N GLU A 66 13.89 17.49 17.40
CA GLU A 66 15.24 18.05 17.45
C GLU A 66 16.28 16.98 17.78
N THR A 67 15.96 16.09 18.72
CA THR A 67 16.80 14.95 19.09
C THR A 67 16.97 13.97 17.93
N VAL A 68 15.91 13.74 17.14
CA VAL A 68 15.96 12.84 15.98
C VAL A 68 16.82 13.44 14.87
N TRP A 69 16.64 14.72 14.52
CA TRP A 69 17.43 15.39 13.49
C TRP A 69 18.93 15.40 13.83
N LYS A 70 19.28 15.77 15.08
CA LYS A 70 20.66 15.69 15.57
C LYS A 70 21.27 14.29 15.42
N LYS A 71 20.49 13.23 15.65
CA LYS A 71 20.95 11.83 15.48
C LYS A 71 21.11 11.43 14.02
N LEU A 72 20.25 11.94 13.13
CA LEU A 72 20.27 11.63 11.70
C LEU A 72 21.30 12.47 10.92
N GLY A 73 21.87 13.51 11.54
CA GLY A 73 22.86 14.37 10.91
C GLY A 73 22.28 15.26 9.82
N ILE A 74 20.98 15.59 9.94
CA ILE A 74 20.23 16.51 9.07
C ILE A 74 19.71 17.69 9.87
#